data_AF-A0A661EY95-F1
#
_entry.id   AF-A0A661EY95-F1
#
_cell.length_a   1.000
_cell.length_b   1.000
_cell.length_c   1.000
_cell.angle_alpha   90.00
_cell.angle_beta   90.00
_cell.angle_gamma   90.00
#
_symmetry.space_group_name_H-M   'P 1'
#
loop_
_entity.id
_entity.type
_entity.pdbx_description
1 polymer ?
#
loop_
_entity_poly.entity_id
_entity_poly.type
_entity_poly.pdbx_seq_one_letter_code
_entity_poly.pdbx_strand_id
1 'polypeptide(L)'
;MRKLEAGLVIIAMLAVTGTAYSFDMSVEDVAEAAGNYSKYCALCHGPDREGHANDHAPSLRSESLMKTEFPHQIYLTVSYGRLGTPMAGFIDEVGGPMSKDEIIQLLYWVRDQSGVEEQVDLDPDPVTGDVVLGAKLYADVCAECHGTEGEGVTGTALGNPAMLSLTEDKFLRYAIENGRDGTDMKAFGEKLSSDEIDALTAFLRSRATGWAVEKPVYRAPPEVDEYVINPDADAPQFELKDDSYVMSADLHQALLEKRRMVILDT
;
A
#
# COMPACT_ATOMS: atom_id res chain seq x y z
N MET A 1 5.05 43.29 55.57
CA MET A 1 4.79 43.67 54.16
C MET A 1 5.99 43.26 53.34
N ARG A 2 5.89 42.16 52.59
CA ARG A 2 6.99 41.54 51.82
C ARG A 2 7.24 42.35 50.54
N LYS A 3 8.50 42.69 50.29
CA LYS A 3 8.98 43.29 49.04
C LYS A 3 9.08 42.20 47.97
N LEU A 4 8.54 42.47 46.78
CA LEU A 4 8.70 41.65 45.58
C LEU A 4 9.98 42.08 44.87
N GLU A 5 10.94 41.17 44.71
CA GLU A 5 12.08 41.36 43.82
C GLU A 5 11.77 40.74 42.46
N ALA A 6 12.05 41.50 41.39
CA ALA A 6 11.85 41.09 40.01
C ALA A 6 12.91 40.06 39.60
N GLY A 7 12.51 38.78 39.49
CA GLY A 7 13.34 37.72 38.92
C GLY A 7 13.28 37.74 37.39
N LEU A 8 14.40 38.04 36.76
CA LEU A 8 14.63 37.87 35.33
C LEU A 8 14.58 36.36 34.99
N VAL A 9 13.50 35.91 34.35
CA VAL A 9 13.41 34.54 33.82
C VAL A 9 14.10 34.52 32.46
N ILE A 10 15.33 34.01 32.42
CA ILE A 10 16.01 33.67 31.17
C ILE A 10 15.36 32.38 30.66
N ILE A 11 14.46 32.51 29.68
CA ILE A 11 13.97 31.36 28.91
C ILE A 11 15.10 30.95 27.97
N ALA A 12 15.85 29.92 28.36
CA ALA A 12 16.72 29.22 27.43
C ALA A 12 15.83 28.51 26.41
N MET A 13 15.72 29.06 25.20
CA MET A 13 15.23 28.31 24.05
C MET A 13 16.23 27.18 23.78
N LEU A 14 15.93 26.00 24.33
CA LEU A 14 16.52 24.75 23.87
C LEU A 14 16.06 24.57 22.42
N ALA A 15 16.98 24.82 21.48
CA ALA A 15 16.84 24.35 20.12
C ALA A 15 16.68 22.82 20.19
N VAL A 16 15.46 22.34 19.98
CA VAL A 16 15.20 20.93 19.72
C VAL A 16 15.78 20.66 18.33
N THR A 17 17.05 20.31 18.30
CA THR A 17 17.65 19.66 17.13
C THR A 17 16.91 18.34 16.96
N GLY A 18 16.35 18.11 15.78
CA GLY A 18 15.49 16.97 15.49
C GLY A 18 16.18 15.68 15.89
N THR A 19 15.65 15.02 16.92
CA THR A 19 15.95 13.62 17.18
C THR A 19 15.27 12.84 16.07
N ALA A 20 16.06 12.27 15.16
CA ALA A 20 15.59 11.20 14.29
C ALA A 20 14.92 10.16 15.20
N TYR A 21 13.63 9.94 15.01
CA TYR A 21 12.89 8.89 15.69
C TYR A 21 13.41 7.56 15.12
N SER A 22 14.46 7.02 15.73
CA SER A 22 14.90 5.65 15.44
C SER A 22 13.91 4.71 16.11
N PHE A 23 13.06 4.06 15.31
CA PHE A 23 12.28 2.93 15.78
C PHE A 23 13.27 1.77 16.00
N ASP A 24 13.68 1.57 17.25
CA ASP A 24 14.63 0.52 17.63
C ASP A 24 13.86 -0.80 17.76
N MET A 25 14.17 -1.74 16.88
CA MET A 25 13.55 -3.07 16.84
C MET A 25 14.49 -4.07 17.49
N SER A 26 13.96 -4.95 18.34
CA SER A 26 14.71 -6.09 18.84
C SER A 26 15.06 -7.07 17.70
N VAL A 27 16.01 -7.96 17.95
CA VAL A 27 16.36 -9.02 16.98
C VAL A 27 15.16 -9.91 16.71
N GLU A 28 14.35 -10.15 17.74
CA GLU A 28 13.09 -10.86 17.67
C GLU A 28 12.08 -10.13 16.77
N ASP A 29 11.88 -8.81 16.96
CA ASP A 29 10.98 -8.01 16.13
C ASP A 29 11.40 -8.01 14.65
N VAL A 30 12.71 -7.95 14.38
CA VAL A 30 13.26 -8.03 13.01
C VAL A 30 12.98 -9.39 12.38
N ALA A 31 13.16 -10.48 13.14
CA ALA A 31 12.88 -11.83 12.66
C ALA A 31 11.38 -12.06 12.42
N GLU A 32 10.53 -11.53 13.30
CA GLU A 32 9.07 -11.57 13.18
C GLU A 32 8.60 -10.78 11.95
N ALA A 33 9.09 -9.55 11.75
CA ALA A 33 8.79 -8.73 10.58
C ALA A 33 9.20 -9.43 9.27
N ALA A 34 10.40 -10.02 9.21
CA ALA A 34 10.85 -10.79 8.06
C ALA A 34 9.98 -12.05 7.81
N GLY A 35 9.55 -12.72 8.88
CA GLY A 35 8.61 -13.84 8.83
C GLY A 35 7.25 -13.44 8.29
N ASN A 36 6.70 -12.32 8.78
CA ASN A 36 5.43 -11.76 8.32
C ASN A 36 5.51 -11.31 6.84
N TYR A 37 6.62 -10.71 6.41
CA TYR A 37 6.85 -10.40 4.99
C TYR A 37 6.81 -11.66 4.12
N SER A 38 7.58 -12.68 4.50
CA SER A 38 7.65 -13.96 3.77
C SER A 38 6.28 -14.64 3.69
N LYS A 39 5.53 -14.62 4.79
CA LYS A 39 4.23 -15.28 4.90
C LYS A 39 3.12 -14.57 4.13
N TYR A 40 3.07 -13.24 4.17
CA TYR A 40 1.91 -12.48 3.69
C TYR A 40 2.18 -11.63 2.45
N CYS A 41 3.42 -11.21 2.20
CA CYS A 41 3.74 -10.21 1.18
C CYS A 41 4.53 -10.77 -0.01
N ALA A 42 5.44 -11.72 0.25
CA ALA A 42 6.40 -12.21 -0.74
C ALA A 42 5.76 -12.89 -1.96
N LEU A 43 4.54 -13.43 -1.82
CA LEU A 43 3.79 -14.01 -2.94
C LEU A 43 3.58 -13.01 -4.08
N CYS A 44 3.30 -11.75 -3.75
CA CYS A 44 3.01 -10.71 -4.73
C CYS A 44 4.20 -9.77 -4.93
N HIS A 45 4.83 -9.34 -3.83
CA HIS A 45 5.93 -8.38 -3.85
C HIS A 45 7.31 -9.01 -4.09
N GLY A 46 7.39 -10.32 -4.22
CA GLY A 46 8.63 -11.06 -4.43
C GLY A 46 9.42 -11.32 -3.14
N PRO A 47 10.25 -12.38 -3.07
CA PRO A 47 11.03 -12.70 -1.87
C PRO A 47 12.05 -11.60 -1.51
N ASP A 48 12.54 -10.85 -2.49
CA ASP A 48 13.51 -9.78 -2.31
C ASP A 48 12.87 -8.37 -2.42
N ARG A 49 11.53 -8.27 -2.32
CA ARG A 49 10.74 -7.03 -2.44
C ARG A 49 10.78 -6.38 -3.83
N GLU A 50 11.26 -7.10 -4.83
CA GLU A 50 11.47 -6.61 -6.19
C GLU A 50 10.17 -6.24 -6.92
N GLY A 51 9.02 -6.72 -6.45
CA GLY A 51 7.71 -6.51 -7.06
C GLY A 51 7.45 -7.43 -8.25
N HIS A 52 6.24 -7.29 -8.80
CA HIS A 52 5.77 -7.95 -10.03
C HIS A 52 5.85 -9.49 -10.00
N ALA A 53 5.93 -10.12 -8.82
CA ALA A 53 5.90 -11.56 -8.72
C ALA A 53 4.51 -12.11 -9.06
N ASN A 54 3.45 -11.42 -8.61
CA ASN A 54 2.06 -11.64 -9.01
C ASN A 54 1.28 -10.31 -9.04
N ASP A 55 0.22 -10.27 -9.86
CA ASP A 55 -0.77 -9.19 -9.90
C ASP A 55 -0.23 -7.75 -10.03
N HIS A 56 0.92 -7.60 -10.69
CA HIS A 56 1.63 -6.32 -10.85
C HIS A 56 1.88 -5.58 -9.53
N ALA A 57 2.01 -6.31 -8.41
CA ALA A 57 2.30 -5.69 -7.12
C ALA A 57 3.60 -4.88 -7.20
N PRO A 58 3.62 -3.62 -6.74
CA PRO A 58 4.76 -2.74 -6.95
C PRO A 58 6.00 -3.21 -6.18
N SER A 59 7.18 -2.83 -6.69
CA SER A 59 8.43 -3.00 -5.96
C SER A 59 8.42 -2.24 -4.64
N LEU A 60 8.86 -2.91 -3.56
CA LEU A 60 9.08 -2.31 -2.25
C LEU A 60 10.58 -2.08 -1.97
N ARG A 61 11.43 -2.17 -2.98
CA ARG A 61 12.87 -1.79 -2.91
C ARG A 61 13.11 -0.32 -3.19
N SER A 62 12.14 0.37 -3.80
CA SER A 62 12.31 1.76 -4.23
C SER A 62 12.66 2.66 -3.04
N GLU A 63 13.85 3.22 -3.06
CA GLU A 63 14.30 4.21 -2.07
C GLU A 63 13.42 5.45 -2.15
N SER A 64 13.06 5.88 -3.37
CA SER A 64 12.12 6.96 -3.64
C SER A 64 10.80 6.75 -2.91
N LEU A 65 10.24 5.55 -2.92
CA LEU A 65 9.03 5.23 -2.16
C LEU A 65 9.26 5.35 -0.65
N MET A 66 10.32 4.72 -0.14
CA MET A 66 10.58 4.60 1.30
C MET A 66 11.04 5.89 1.98
N LYS A 67 11.56 6.86 1.21
CA LYS A 67 11.95 8.18 1.72
C LYS A 67 10.84 9.24 1.64
N THR A 68 9.72 8.95 0.98
CA THR A 68 8.58 9.87 0.85
C THR A 68 7.41 9.48 1.74
N GLU A 69 6.99 10.38 2.63
CA GLU A 69 5.78 10.24 3.46
C GLU A 69 5.69 8.93 4.28
N PHE A 70 6.85 8.46 4.75
CA PHE A 70 6.97 7.29 5.61
C PHE A 70 6.80 7.68 7.10
N PRO A 71 6.19 6.83 7.95
CA PRO A 71 5.54 5.55 7.64
C PRO A 71 4.09 5.70 7.21
N HIS A 72 3.49 6.88 7.38
CA HIS A 72 2.03 7.08 7.37
C HIS A 72 1.36 6.53 6.10
N GLN A 73 1.86 6.90 4.92
CA GLN A 73 1.24 6.50 3.66
C GLN A 73 1.29 4.99 3.42
N ILE A 74 2.42 4.36 3.76
CA ILE A 74 2.59 2.92 3.59
C ILE A 74 1.81 2.16 4.66
N TYR A 75 1.75 2.68 5.89
CA TYR A 75 0.92 2.14 6.97
C TYR A 75 -0.55 2.04 6.57
N LEU A 76 -1.11 3.11 5.99
CA LEU A 76 -2.51 3.10 5.55
C LEU A 76 -2.74 2.11 4.41
N THR A 77 -1.78 2.01 3.47
CA THR A 77 -1.85 1.03 2.38
C THR A 77 -1.81 -0.41 2.89
N VAL A 78 -0.94 -0.75 3.83
CA VAL A 78 -0.83 -2.11 4.38
C VAL A 78 -2.02 -2.44 5.30
N SER A 79 -2.46 -1.48 6.10
CA SER A 79 -3.55 -1.69 7.06
C SER A 79 -4.88 -1.91 6.36
N TYR A 80 -5.24 -1.03 5.42
CA TYR A 80 -6.57 -1.00 4.81
C TYR A 80 -6.60 -1.50 3.36
N GLY A 81 -5.44 -1.79 2.77
CA GLY A 81 -5.34 -2.25 1.40
C GLY A 81 -5.67 -1.16 0.38
N ARG A 82 -5.96 -1.60 -0.85
CA ARG A 82 -6.43 -0.77 -1.95
C ARG A 82 -7.65 -1.45 -2.58
N LEU A 83 -8.82 -0.90 -2.31
CA LEU A 83 -10.08 -1.39 -2.87
C LEU A 83 -10.00 -1.52 -4.40
N GLY A 84 -10.50 -2.62 -4.94
CA GLY A 84 -10.47 -2.88 -6.39
C GLY A 84 -9.11 -3.36 -6.91
N THR A 85 -8.13 -3.61 -6.03
CA THR A 85 -6.88 -4.30 -6.38
C THR A 85 -6.67 -5.53 -5.49
N PRO A 86 -5.74 -6.43 -5.84
CA PRO A 86 -5.37 -7.58 -4.99
C PRO A 86 -4.66 -7.21 -3.68
N MET A 87 -4.31 -5.94 -3.44
CA MET A 87 -3.69 -5.51 -2.19
C MET A 87 -4.74 -5.37 -1.09
N ALA A 88 -5.01 -6.45 -0.37
CA ALA A 88 -5.94 -6.48 0.76
C ALA A 88 -5.42 -5.69 1.98
N GLY A 89 -6.31 -5.42 2.94
CA GLY A 89 -5.95 -4.87 4.24
C GLY A 89 -5.48 -5.96 5.20
N PHE A 90 -4.38 -5.71 5.92
CA PHE A 90 -3.76 -6.71 6.78
C PHE A 90 -3.90 -6.42 8.29
N ILE A 91 -4.53 -5.31 8.68
CA ILE A 91 -4.71 -4.99 10.10
C ILE A 91 -5.85 -5.80 10.72
N ASP A 92 -5.63 -6.33 11.91
CA ASP A 92 -6.58 -7.18 12.64
C ASP A 92 -7.91 -6.50 12.96
N GLU A 93 -7.89 -5.19 13.17
CA GLU A 93 -9.09 -4.38 13.44
C GLU A 93 -10.11 -4.39 12.30
N VAL A 94 -9.71 -4.77 11.08
CA VAL A 94 -10.60 -4.95 9.91
C VAL A 94 -10.61 -6.39 9.39
N GLY A 95 -10.13 -7.35 10.18
CA GLY A 95 -10.13 -8.78 9.84
C GLY A 95 -8.85 -9.29 9.18
N GLY A 96 -7.79 -8.49 9.12
CA GLY A 96 -6.47 -8.92 8.68
C GLY A 96 -5.71 -9.75 9.74
N PRO A 97 -4.56 -10.34 9.38
CA PRO A 97 -3.86 -11.27 10.26
C PRO A 97 -2.81 -10.63 11.18
N MET A 98 -2.56 -9.32 11.08
CA MET A 98 -1.47 -8.63 11.81
C MET A 98 -2.02 -7.53 12.71
N SER A 99 -1.46 -7.44 13.91
CA SER A 99 -1.66 -6.31 14.81
C SER A 99 -1.01 -5.04 14.28
N LYS A 100 -1.41 -3.90 14.83
CA LYS A 100 -0.79 -2.60 14.54
C LYS A 100 0.73 -2.60 14.75
N ASP A 101 1.22 -3.23 15.81
CA ASP A 101 2.65 -3.27 16.13
C ASP A 101 3.43 -4.11 15.10
N GLU A 102 2.89 -5.27 14.71
CA GLU A 102 3.47 -6.10 13.63
C GLU A 102 3.52 -5.36 12.29
N ILE A 103 2.48 -4.59 11.95
CA ILE A 103 2.49 -3.76 10.74
C ILE A 103 3.57 -2.69 10.83
N ILE A 104 3.71 -1.99 11.96
CA ILE A 104 4.75 -0.97 12.15
C ILE A 104 6.14 -1.62 12.02
N GLN A 105 6.39 -2.74 12.69
CA GLN A 105 7.65 -3.48 12.58
C GLN A 105 7.94 -3.91 11.13
N LEU A 106 6.95 -4.43 10.41
CA LEU A 106 7.07 -4.78 9.00
C LEU A 106 7.47 -3.57 8.14
N LEU A 107 6.83 -2.42 8.34
CA LEU A 107 7.12 -1.20 7.58
C LEU A 107 8.56 -0.72 7.80
N TYR A 108 9.01 -0.69 9.06
CA TYR A 108 10.37 -0.27 9.39
C TYR A 108 11.40 -1.28 8.89
N TRP A 109 11.12 -2.57 8.97
CA TRP A 109 11.95 -3.61 8.35
C TRP A 109 12.06 -3.40 6.83
N VAL A 110 10.95 -3.25 6.11
CA VAL A 110 10.97 -3.02 4.65
C VAL A 110 11.78 -1.77 4.27
N ARG A 111 11.64 -0.68 5.05
CA ARG A 111 12.41 0.57 4.86
C ARG A 111 13.90 0.36 5.08
N ASP A 112 14.28 -0.27 6.20
CA ASP A 112 15.68 -0.56 6.52
C ASP A 112 16.35 -1.39 5.43
N GLN A 113 15.64 -2.42 4.96
CA GLN A 113 16.11 -3.28 3.88
C GLN A 113 16.21 -2.56 2.51
N SER A 114 15.72 -1.32 2.39
CA SER A 114 15.87 -0.47 1.21
C SER A 114 17.07 0.48 1.30
N GLY A 115 17.75 0.55 2.45
CA GLY A 115 18.93 1.42 2.65
C GLY A 115 18.61 2.90 2.85
N VAL A 116 17.34 3.26 3.05
CA VAL A 116 16.93 4.65 3.27
C VAL A 116 17.27 5.09 4.70
N GLU A 117 18.27 5.95 4.83
CA GLU A 117 18.66 6.52 6.12
C GLU A 117 17.79 7.75 6.47
N GLU A 118 17.53 8.62 5.50
CA GLU A 118 16.84 9.91 5.70
C GLU A 118 15.58 10.05 4.84
N GLN A 119 14.60 10.79 5.36
CA GLN A 119 13.40 11.16 4.61
C GLN A 119 13.63 12.45 3.82
N VAL A 120 12.88 12.62 2.74
CA VAL A 120 12.86 13.89 2.01
C VAL A 120 11.88 14.83 2.70
N ASP A 121 12.34 16.04 3.02
CA ASP A 121 11.47 17.12 3.45
C ASP A 121 10.74 17.69 2.24
N LEU A 122 9.41 17.58 2.23
CA LEU A 122 8.55 17.95 1.13
C LEU A 122 7.54 18.99 1.60
N ASP A 123 7.29 19.98 0.74
CA ASP A 123 6.30 21.04 0.99
C ASP A 123 4.91 20.41 1.24
N PRO A 124 4.29 20.62 2.41
CA PRO A 124 2.98 20.08 2.72
C PRO A 124 1.82 20.87 2.10
N ASP A 125 2.09 22.03 1.48
CA ASP A 125 1.04 22.87 0.92
C ASP A 125 0.33 22.16 -0.25
N PRO A 126 -1.00 22.31 -0.38
CA PRO A 126 -1.75 21.74 -1.49
C PRO A 126 -1.21 22.20 -2.84
N VAL A 127 -1.09 21.28 -3.79
CA VAL A 127 -0.59 21.58 -5.13
C VAL A 127 -1.76 22.10 -5.98
N THR A 128 -1.61 23.33 -6.48
CA THR A 128 -2.61 23.95 -7.37
C THR A 128 -2.13 23.86 -8.81
N GLY A 129 -3.00 23.44 -9.73
CA GLY A 129 -2.67 23.31 -11.14
C GLY A 129 -3.90 23.28 -12.04
N ASP A 130 -3.69 23.38 -13.36
CA ASP A 130 -4.76 23.29 -14.36
C ASP A 130 -5.20 21.83 -14.54
N VAL A 131 -6.36 21.49 -14.00
CA VAL A 131 -6.94 20.14 -14.05
C VAL A 131 -7.19 19.68 -15.50
N VAL A 132 -7.54 20.57 -16.42
CA VAL A 132 -7.82 20.22 -17.82
C VAL A 132 -6.52 19.87 -18.54
N LEU A 133 -5.47 20.63 -18.29
CA LEU A 133 -4.13 20.30 -18.79
C LEU A 133 -3.64 18.96 -18.21
N GLY A 134 -3.79 18.76 -16.90
CA GLY A 134 -3.41 17.52 -16.22
C GLY A 134 -4.14 16.30 -16.77
N ALA A 135 -5.44 16.41 -17.05
CA ALA A 135 -6.23 15.34 -17.66
C ALA A 135 -5.69 14.93 -19.04
N LYS A 136 -5.30 15.92 -19.86
CA LYS A 136 -4.71 15.66 -21.17
C LYS A 136 -3.35 14.97 -21.06
N LEU A 137 -2.46 15.49 -20.21
CA LEU A 137 -1.13 14.91 -19.98
C LEU A 137 -1.24 13.48 -19.44
N TYR A 138 -2.18 13.23 -18.53
CA TYR A 138 -2.43 11.90 -17.99
C TYR A 138 -2.84 10.92 -19.08
N ALA A 139 -3.77 11.31 -19.95
CA ALA A 139 -4.21 10.48 -21.07
C ALA A 139 -3.07 10.18 -22.06
N ASP A 140 -2.18 11.14 -22.29
CA ASP A 140 -1.09 11.02 -23.26
C ASP A 140 0.05 10.11 -22.76
N VAL A 141 0.32 10.07 -21.45
CA VAL A 141 1.56 9.46 -20.91
C VAL A 141 1.34 8.51 -19.74
N CYS A 142 0.37 8.76 -18.87
CA CYS A 142 0.20 8.02 -17.62
C CYS A 142 -0.76 6.84 -17.77
N ALA A 143 -1.78 6.98 -18.60
CA ALA A 143 -2.86 6.01 -18.77
C ALA A 143 -2.39 4.66 -19.33
N GLU A 144 -1.25 4.61 -20.03
CA GLU A 144 -0.70 3.35 -20.57
C GLU A 144 -0.43 2.32 -19.46
N CYS A 145 0.13 2.76 -18.33
CA CYS A 145 0.42 1.87 -17.20
C CYS A 145 -0.67 1.94 -16.12
N HIS A 146 -1.18 3.15 -15.85
CA HIS A 146 -2.11 3.38 -14.75
C HIS A 146 -3.57 3.16 -15.13
N GLY A 147 -3.90 2.98 -16.41
CA GLY A 147 -5.26 2.84 -16.92
C GLY A 147 -5.91 4.20 -17.21
N THR A 148 -6.91 4.23 -18.09
CA THR A 148 -7.61 5.48 -18.44
C THR A 148 -8.40 6.03 -17.27
N GLU A 149 -8.95 5.14 -16.46
CA GLU A 149 -9.65 5.47 -15.22
C GLU A 149 -8.73 5.29 -14.00
N GLY A 150 -7.42 5.18 -14.17
CA GLY A 150 -6.52 4.97 -13.03
C GLY A 150 -6.73 3.64 -12.31
N GLU A 151 -7.35 2.65 -12.95
CA GLU A 151 -7.65 1.33 -12.40
C GLU A 151 -6.40 0.50 -12.08
N GLY A 152 -5.24 0.87 -12.64
CA GLY A 152 -3.97 0.18 -12.45
C GLY A 152 -3.87 -1.07 -13.31
N VAL A 153 -3.23 -0.96 -14.47
CA VAL A 153 -3.03 -2.08 -15.40
C VAL A 153 -1.72 -2.79 -15.06
N THR A 154 -0.60 -2.15 -15.37
CA THR A 154 0.75 -2.58 -14.99
C THR A 154 1.35 -1.66 -13.92
N GLY A 155 0.83 -0.45 -13.79
CA GLY A 155 1.15 0.51 -12.73
C GLY A 155 0.12 0.48 -11.61
N THR A 156 0.42 1.20 -10.53
CA THR A 156 -0.48 1.36 -9.38
C THR A 156 -1.83 1.95 -9.79
N ALA A 157 -2.93 1.50 -9.16
CA ALA A 157 -4.26 2.09 -9.32
C ALA A 157 -4.34 3.53 -8.75
N LEU A 158 -4.07 4.53 -9.59
CA LEU A 158 -4.08 5.95 -9.23
C LEU A 158 -5.48 6.57 -9.13
N GLY A 159 -6.48 5.91 -9.70
CA GLY A 159 -7.89 6.30 -9.62
C GLY A 159 -8.57 5.81 -8.35
N ASN A 160 -7.87 5.05 -7.49
CA ASN A 160 -8.43 4.56 -6.24
C ASN A 160 -8.75 5.74 -5.30
N PRO A 161 -10.04 6.00 -5.00
CA PRO A 161 -10.41 7.19 -4.26
C PRO A 161 -9.93 7.17 -2.80
N ALA A 162 -9.79 6.00 -2.17
CA ALA A 162 -9.26 5.85 -0.80
C ALA A 162 -7.78 6.19 -0.73
N MET A 163 -7.01 5.65 -1.67
CA MET A 163 -5.60 5.97 -1.80
C MET A 163 -5.45 7.48 -2.01
N LEU A 164 -6.17 8.07 -2.96
CA LEU A 164 -6.08 9.50 -3.20
C LEU A 164 -6.46 10.30 -1.95
N SER A 165 -7.56 10.00 -1.26
CA SER A 165 -7.96 10.71 -0.04
C SER A 165 -6.95 10.63 1.11
N LEU A 166 -6.12 9.59 1.15
CA LEU A 166 -5.16 9.34 2.22
C LEU A 166 -3.72 9.73 1.88
N THR A 167 -3.44 10.00 0.59
CA THR A 167 -2.12 10.38 0.09
C THR A 167 -2.02 11.89 -0.01
N GLU A 168 -0.94 12.51 0.47
CA GLU A 168 -0.72 13.95 0.31
C GLU A 168 -0.25 14.31 -1.11
N ASP A 169 -0.55 15.53 -1.57
CA ASP A 169 -0.18 16.00 -2.91
C ASP A 169 1.34 15.93 -3.15
N LYS A 170 2.12 16.23 -2.10
CA LYS A 170 3.58 16.21 -2.15
C LYS A 170 4.15 14.84 -2.50
N PHE A 171 3.53 13.75 -2.06
CA PHE A 171 3.93 12.40 -2.41
C PHE A 171 3.65 12.08 -3.88
N LEU A 172 2.48 12.50 -4.38
CA LEU A 172 2.11 12.33 -5.79
C LEU A 172 3.02 13.15 -6.70
N ARG A 173 3.20 14.44 -6.39
CA ARG A 173 4.05 15.37 -7.13
C ARG A 173 5.49 14.88 -7.18
N TYR A 174 6.04 14.45 -6.03
CA TYR A 174 7.39 13.90 -5.96
C TYR A 174 7.56 12.65 -6.83
N ALA A 175 6.58 11.74 -6.83
CA ALA A 175 6.61 10.53 -7.64
C ALA A 175 6.56 10.83 -9.15
N ILE A 176 5.80 11.85 -9.57
CA ILE A 176 5.76 12.29 -10.97
C ILE A 176 7.11 12.90 -11.35
N GLU A 177 7.64 13.80 -10.53
CA GLU A 177 8.89 14.51 -10.82
C GLU A 177 10.09 13.56 -10.84
N ASN A 178 10.22 12.70 -9.83
CA ASN A 178 11.44 11.89 -9.58
C ASN A 178 11.29 10.42 -9.97
N GLY A 179 10.08 9.96 -10.30
CA GLY A 179 9.80 8.55 -10.55
C GLY A 179 9.96 7.68 -9.30
N ARG A 180 9.94 6.36 -9.52
CA ARG A 180 10.25 5.33 -8.53
C ARG A 180 11.42 4.49 -9.04
N ASP A 181 12.56 4.65 -8.40
CA ASP A 181 13.79 3.92 -8.71
C ASP A 181 13.59 2.40 -8.67
N GLY A 182 14.30 1.69 -9.53
CA GLY A 182 14.14 0.23 -9.67
C GLY A 182 12.80 -0.21 -10.28
N THR A 183 11.97 0.71 -10.78
CA THR A 183 10.68 0.38 -11.42
C THR A 183 10.53 1.00 -12.82
N ASP A 184 9.42 0.69 -13.48
CA ASP A 184 9.06 1.28 -14.77
C ASP A 184 8.49 2.71 -14.66
N MET A 185 8.11 3.17 -13.46
CA MET A 185 7.67 4.54 -13.23
C MET A 185 8.87 5.51 -13.27
N LYS A 186 9.19 6.03 -14.47
CA LYS A 186 10.32 6.93 -14.68
C LYS A 186 10.03 8.34 -14.17
N ALA A 187 11.10 9.11 -13.96
CA ALA A 187 11.04 10.53 -13.65
C ALA A 187 10.52 11.36 -14.84
N PHE A 188 9.69 12.37 -14.56
CA PHE A 188 9.20 13.32 -15.55
C PHE A 188 9.69 14.76 -15.34
N GLY A 189 10.45 15.04 -14.28
CA GLY A 189 10.98 16.39 -13.97
C GLY A 189 11.85 17.02 -15.06
N GLU A 190 12.48 16.22 -15.91
CA GLU A 190 13.26 16.71 -17.05
C GLU A 190 12.43 16.84 -18.35
N LYS A 191 11.22 16.27 -18.38
CA LYS A 191 10.35 16.20 -19.56
C LYS A 191 9.17 17.16 -19.48
N LEU A 192 8.71 17.46 -18.26
CA LEU A 192 7.58 18.31 -17.96
C LEU A 192 8.07 19.50 -17.12
N SER A 193 7.47 20.66 -17.36
CA SER A 193 7.63 21.83 -16.50
C SER A 193 6.97 21.61 -15.13
N SER A 194 7.35 22.43 -14.13
CA SER A 194 6.69 22.36 -12.82
C SER A 194 5.18 22.56 -12.94
N ASP A 195 4.72 23.53 -13.75
CA ASP A 195 3.29 23.80 -13.94
C ASP A 195 2.54 22.59 -14.54
N GLU A 196 3.19 21.81 -15.41
CA GLU A 196 2.62 20.58 -15.98
C GLU A 196 2.55 19.44 -14.95
N ILE A 197 3.56 19.34 -14.07
CA ILE A 197 3.57 18.39 -12.95
C ILE A 197 2.51 18.76 -11.91
N ASP A 198 2.36 20.05 -11.64
CA ASP A 198 1.33 20.58 -10.73
C ASP A 198 -0.06 20.37 -11.32
N ALA A 199 -0.23 20.53 -12.64
CA ALA A 199 -1.45 20.19 -13.37
C ALA A 199 -1.81 18.70 -13.27
N LEU A 200 -0.84 17.79 -13.46
CA LEU A 200 -1.02 16.35 -13.26
C LEU A 200 -1.44 16.03 -11.82
N THR A 201 -0.79 16.63 -10.83
CA THR A 201 -1.09 16.44 -9.41
C THR A 201 -2.51 16.92 -9.08
N ALA A 202 -2.88 18.12 -9.56
CA ALA A 202 -4.22 18.68 -9.40
C ALA A 202 -5.29 17.82 -10.10
N PHE A 203 -4.99 17.26 -11.27
CA PHE A 203 -5.87 16.32 -11.95
C PHE A 203 -6.10 15.05 -11.11
N LEU A 204 -5.05 14.40 -10.62
CA LEU A 204 -5.19 13.25 -9.71
C LEU A 204 -6.02 13.61 -8.48
N ARG A 205 -5.76 14.77 -7.87
CA ARG A 205 -6.52 15.27 -6.71
C ARG A 205 -8.00 15.46 -7.01
N SER A 206 -8.36 15.94 -8.20
CA SER A 206 -9.75 16.11 -8.60
C SER A 206 -10.55 14.80 -8.58
N ARG A 207 -9.86 13.66 -8.77
CA ARG A 207 -10.43 12.30 -8.77
C ARG A 207 -10.59 11.71 -7.37
N ALA A 208 -10.09 12.37 -6.33
CA ALA A 208 -10.32 11.98 -4.93
C ALA A 208 -11.78 12.22 -4.49
N THR A 209 -12.54 13.02 -5.24
CA THR A 209 -13.93 13.38 -4.94
C THR A 209 -14.91 12.59 -5.81
N GLY A 210 -16.14 12.38 -5.34
CA GLY A 210 -17.15 11.61 -6.09
C GLY A 210 -17.39 10.18 -5.60
N TRP A 211 -16.93 9.85 -4.38
CA TRP A 211 -17.26 8.60 -3.71
C TRP A 211 -18.78 8.40 -3.61
N ALA A 212 -19.28 7.37 -4.28
CA ALA A 212 -20.48 6.69 -3.82
C ALA A 212 -20.04 5.63 -2.81
N VAL A 213 -20.43 5.77 -1.54
CA VAL A 213 -20.28 4.67 -0.58
C VAL A 213 -21.29 3.60 -0.97
N GLU A 214 -20.87 2.68 -1.83
CA GLU A 214 -21.61 1.45 -2.04
C GLU A 214 -21.51 0.64 -0.76
N LYS A 215 -22.65 0.43 -0.09
CA LYS A 215 -22.69 -0.55 1.00
C LYS A 215 -22.33 -1.89 0.37
N PRO A 216 -21.27 -2.59 0.84
CA PRO A 216 -21.00 -3.94 0.39
C PRO A 216 -22.29 -4.74 0.53
N VAL A 217 -22.82 -5.23 -0.59
CA VAL A 217 -23.96 -6.12 -0.55
C VAL A 217 -23.39 -7.46 -0.14
N TYR A 218 -23.40 -7.73 1.17
CA TYR A 218 -23.12 -9.06 1.67
C TYR A 218 -24.10 -10.02 1.00
N ARG A 219 -23.60 -10.82 0.07
CA ARG A 219 -24.36 -11.94 -0.44
C ARG A 219 -24.40 -12.97 0.68
N ALA A 220 -25.59 -13.42 1.05
CA ALA A 220 -25.68 -14.63 1.85
C ALA A 220 -24.93 -15.73 1.07
N PRO A 221 -24.14 -16.58 1.75
CA PRO A 221 -23.61 -17.77 1.12
C PRO A 221 -24.76 -18.51 0.43
N PRO A 222 -24.53 -19.09 -0.76
CA PRO A 222 -25.56 -19.89 -1.43
C PRO A 222 -26.06 -20.99 -0.47
N GLU A 223 -27.33 -21.35 -0.60
CA GLU A 223 -27.85 -22.50 0.14
C GLU A 223 -27.18 -23.79 -0.35
N VAL A 224 -27.18 -24.84 0.48
CA VAL A 224 -26.44 -26.08 0.17
C VAL A 224 -26.89 -26.73 -1.15
N ASP A 225 -28.15 -26.54 -1.54
CA ASP A 225 -28.72 -27.02 -2.81
C ASP A 225 -28.30 -26.17 -4.03
N GLU A 226 -27.75 -24.97 -3.81
CA GLU A 226 -27.18 -24.10 -4.85
C GLU A 226 -25.68 -24.36 -5.08
N TYR A 227 -25.05 -25.20 -4.25
CA TYR A 227 -23.64 -25.54 -4.40
C TYR A 227 -23.37 -26.27 -5.72
N VAL A 228 -22.47 -25.71 -6.52
CA VAL A 228 -21.94 -26.38 -7.72
C VAL A 228 -20.98 -27.47 -7.26
N ILE A 229 -21.46 -28.71 -7.28
CA ILE A 229 -20.72 -29.89 -6.84
C ILE A 229 -20.78 -30.97 -7.92
N ASN A 230 -19.74 -31.81 -8.01
CA ASN A 230 -19.78 -33.04 -8.80
C ASN A 230 -20.30 -34.20 -7.91
N PRO A 231 -21.62 -34.50 -7.92
CA PRO A 231 -22.21 -35.40 -6.93
C PRO A 231 -21.71 -36.84 -7.03
N ASP A 232 -21.32 -37.25 -8.24
CA ASP A 232 -20.91 -38.62 -8.60
C ASP A 232 -19.42 -38.88 -8.36
N ALA A 233 -18.63 -37.84 -8.07
CA ALA A 233 -17.23 -38.00 -7.73
C ALA A 233 -17.02 -38.33 -6.25
N ASP A 234 -15.86 -38.92 -5.94
CA ASP A 234 -15.44 -39.09 -4.56
C ASP A 234 -15.06 -37.74 -3.94
N ALA A 235 -15.22 -37.64 -2.61
CA ALA A 235 -14.69 -36.51 -1.85
C ALA A 235 -13.15 -36.48 -1.93
N PRO A 236 -12.54 -35.28 -1.96
CA PRO A 236 -11.08 -35.20 -1.88
C PRO A 236 -10.60 -35.71 -0.52
N GLN A 237 -9.37 -36.22 -0.49
CA GLN A 237 -8.66 -36.54 0.74
C GLN A 237 -7.49 -35.57 0.81
N PHE A 238 -7.50 -34.68 1.81
CA PHE A 238 -6.43 -33.73 2.03
C PHE A 238 -5.68 -34.10 3.31
N GLU A 239 -4.36 -34.01 3.24
CA GLU A 239 -3.54 -33.89 4.45
C GLU A 239 -3.61 -32.44 4.91
N LEU A 240 -4.15 -32.22 6.11
CA LEU A 240 -4.24 -30.89 6.68
C LEU A 240 -2.93 -30.49 7.33
N LYS A 241 -2.49 -29.27 7.07
CA LYS A 241 -1.44 -28.60 7.82
C LYS A 241 -2.09 -27.74 8.91
N ASP A 242 -1.56 -27.85 10.14
CA ASP A 242 -2.06 -27.14 11.33
C ASP A 242 -3.59 -27.31 11.53
N ASP A 243 -4.09 -28.51 11.21
CA ASP A 243 -5.51 -28.91 11.28
C ASP A 243 -6.50 -28.06 10.47
N SER A 244 -6.03 -27.10 9.67
CA SER A 244 -6.90 -26.09 9.03
C SER A 244 -6.54 -25.77 7.58
N TYR A 245 -5.31 -26.05 7.13
CA TYR A 245 -4.83 -25.64 5.81
C TYR A 245 -4.63 -26.82 4.87
N VAL A 246 -5.00 -26.65 3.60
CA VAL A 246 -4.72 -27.59 2.51
C VAL A 246 -3.64 -26.97 1.62
N MET A 247 -2.69 -27.76 1.13
CA MET A 247 -1.71 -27.26 0.18
C MET A 247 -2.39 -26.90 -1.15
N SER A 248 -2.01 -25.76 -1.73
CA SER A 248 -2.60 -25.29 -3.00
C SER A 248 -2.41 -26.30 -4.14
N ALA A 249 -1.32 -27.06 -4.15
CA ALA A 249 -1.06 -28.13 -5.10
C ALA A 249 -2.09 -29.28 -5.00
N ASP A 250 -2.44 -29.69 -3.78
CA ASP A 250 -3.41 -30.77 -3.55
C ASP A 250 -4.82 -30.31 -3.91
N LEU A 251 -5.17 -29.06 -3.56
CA LEU A 251 -6.44 -28.45 -3.97
C LEU A 251 -6.53 -28.35 -5.50
N HIS A 252 -5.45 -27.94 -6.17
CA HIS A 252 -5.38 -27.87 -7.63
C HIS A 252 -5.56 -29.25 -8.27
N GLN A 253 -4.91 -30.28 -7.73
CA GLN A 253 -5.08 -31.65 -8.20
C GLN A 253 -6.52 -32.15 -8.01
N ALA A 254 -7.14 -31.87 -6.86
CA ALA A 254 -8.53 -32.22 -6.62
C ALA A 254 -9.50 -31.51 -7.58
N LEU A 255 -9.21 -30.26 -7.98
CA LEU A 255 -9.96 -29.53 -9.00
C LEU A 255 -9.82 -30.18 -10.38
N LEU A 256 -8.61 -30.56 -10.79
CA LEU A 256 -8.38 -31.27 -12.07
C LEU A 256 -9.09 -32.62 -12.12
N GLU A 257 -9.11 -33.33 -11.00
CA GLU A 257 -9.82 -34.61 -10.83
C GLU A 257 -11.34 -34.45 -10.68
N LYS A 258 -11.84 -33.20 -10.61
CA LYS A 258 -13.25 -32.87 -10.42
C LYS A 258 -13.84 -33.56 -9.18
N ARG A 259 -13.06 -33.59 -8.09
CA ARG A 259 -13.49 -34.17 -6.81
C ARG A 259 -14.73 -33.47 -6.27
N ARG A 260 -15.49 -34.20 -5.47
CA ARG A 260 -16.73 -33.72 -4.86
C ARG A 260 -16.43 -32.76 -3.71
N MET A 261 -16.29 -31.49 -4.04
CA MET A 261 -16.00 -30.41 -3.10
C MET A 261 -16.62 -29.08 -3.54
N VAL A 262 -16.73 -28.15 -2.59
CA VAL A 262 -17.15 -26.77 -2.81
C VAL A 262 -16.01 -25.87 -2.36
N ILE A 263 -15.65 -24.89 -3.16
CA ILE A 263 -14.69 -23.84 -2.78
C ILE A 263 -15.49 -22.59 -2.49
N LEU A 264 -15.40 -22.11 -1.25
CA LEU A 264 -15.93 -20.83 -0.83
C LEU A 264 -14.78 -19.85 -0.83
N ASP A 265 -14.85 -18.87 -1.73
CA ASP A 265 -13.95 -17.72 -1.76
C ASP A 265 -14.74 -16.55 -1.13
N THR A 266 -14.30 -16.07 0.02
CA THR A 266 -15.01 -15.09 0.86
C THR A 266 -14.36 -13.73 0.81
#